data_AF-A0A8J6LFG4-F1
#
_entry.id   AF-A0A8J6LFG4-F1
#
_cell.length_a   1.000
_cell.length_b   1.000
_cell.length_c   1.000
_cell.angle_alpha   90.00
_cell.angle_beta   90.00
_cell.angle_gamma   90.00
#
_symmetry.space_group_name_H-M   'P 1'
#
loop_
_entity.id
_entity.type
_entity.pdbx_description
1 polymer ?
#
loop_
_entity_poly.entity_id
_entity_poly.type
_entity_poly.pdbx_seq_one_letter_code
_entity_poly.pdbx_strand_id
1 'polypeptide(L)'
;MVEVEFIKKEYPLHWLVWQNDYKQLDTRLKKREHDKEKLDNRGRTPLMLAVTLGHLESARTLLNNEANVNCENSHGWTVVQEAVATGDPELLHMVLERRDFQRYSNRMAGIPELLQRLKEAPDFYVEMKWEFTSWVPLVSRMCPSDTYKVYKQGSNVRIDTTLLGFDHTSWQRGNRSYVFQGHILQLCPAIRGARSYVYKLNRLGDGATMMEIDHDIQQVYCEQMKTPDEALGILVPNEESVSQRLTTPIASIPKISPVYHVVRYPSSYVTSFKELNRNPHFSSPGALPLAWGPAIHSV
;
A
#
# COMPACT_ATOMS: atom_id res chain seq x y z
N MET A 1 -29.05 29.80 0.86
CA MET A 1 -27.70 30.25 0.48
C MET A 1 -26.78 29.89 1.63
N VAL A 2 -25.71 29.13 1.38
CA VAL A 2 -24.66 28.97 2.39
C VAL A 2 -23.89 30.29 2.39
N GLU A 3 -23.75 30.94 3.54
CA GLU A 3 -22.97 32.17 3.65
C GLU A 3 -21.50 31.87 3.36
N VAL A 4 -20.87 32.69 2.51
CA VAL A 4 -19.46 32.55 2.15
C VAL A 4 -18.56 32.61 3.40
N GLU A 5 -18.96 33.41 4.37
CA GLU A 5 -18.31 33.61 5.66
C GLU A 5 -18.32 32.34 6.50
N PHE A 6 -19.40 31.54 6.42
CA PHE A 6 -19.45 30.21 7.04
C PHE A 6 -18.43 29.27 6.41
N ILE A 7 -18.35 29.20 5.07
CA ILE A 7 -17.40 28.33 4.36
C ILE A 7 -15.96 28.70 4.67
N LYS A 8 -15.63 30.00 4.68
CA LYS A 8 -14.28 30.50 5.05
C LYS A 8 -13.88 30.08 6.47
N LYS A 9 -14.81 30.10 7.40
CA LYS A 9 -14.58 29.74 8.80
C LYS A 9 -14.48 28.23 9.00
N GLU A 10 -15.38 27.48 8.37
CA GLU A 10 -15.50 26.03 8.56
C GLU A 10 -14.45 25.26 7.75
N TYR A 11 -14.14 25.70 6.53
CA TYR A 11 -13.23 25.04 5.59
C TYR A 11 -12.12 26.00 5.11
N PRO A 12 -11.26 26.48 6.03
CA PRO A 12 -10.25 27.50 5.72
C PRO A 12 -9.24 27.05 4.66
N LEU A 13 -8.82 25.78 4.68
CA LEU A 13 -7.87 25.25 3.69
C LEU A 13 -8.52 25.05 2.33
N HIS A 14 -9.74 24.50 2.27
CA HIS A 14 -10.48 24.37 1.00
C HIS A 14 -10.77 25.72 0.37
N TRP A 15 -11.07 26.75 1.18
CA TRP A 15 -11.25 28.10 0.69
C TRP A 15 -9.98 28.66 0.02
N LEU A 16 -8.81 28.46 0.64
CA LEU A 16 -7.54 28.90 0.05
C LEU A 16 -7.23 28.14 -1.25
N VAL A 17 -7.49 26.85 -1.29
CA VAL A 17 -7.36 26.02 -2.51
C VAL A 17 -8.30 26.51 -3.61
N TRP A 18 -9.56 26.81 -3.28
CA TRP A 18 -10.55 27.33 -4.21
C TRP A 18 -10.11 28.65 -4.85
N GLN A 19 -9.46 29.52 -4.08
CA GLN A 19 -8.90 30.79 -4.57
C GLN A 19 -7.51 30.64 -5.23
N ASN A 20 -6.96 29.43 -5.25
CA ASN A 20 -5.57 29.13 -5.64
C ASN A 20 -4.51 29.94 -4.87
N ASP A 21 -4.79 30.32 -3.61
CA ASP A 21 -3.84 31.05 -2.78
C ASP A 21 -2.89 30.08 -2.06
N TYR A 22 -1.98 29.51 -2.86
CA TYR A 22 -0.99 28.52 -2.41
C TYR A 22 0.01 29.09 -1.40
N LYS A 23 0.24 30.42 -1.39
CA LYS A 23 1.17 31.08 -0.45
C LYS A 23 0.60 31.15 0.96
N GLN A 24 -0.66 31.60 1.09
CA GLN A 24 -1.35 31.57 2.37
C GLN A 24 -1.62 30.14 2.82
N LEU A 25 -1.90 29.24 1.88
CA LEU A 25 -2.08 27.82 2.15
C LEU A 25 -0.83 27.21 2.79
N ASP A 26 0.36 27.41 2.20
CA ASP A 26 1.64 26.94 2.75
C ASP A 26 1.89 27.49 4.17
N THR A 27 1.61 28.77 4.37
CA THR A 27 1.78 29.42 5.68
C THR A 27 0.90 28.75 6.74
N ARG A 28 -0.38 28.47 6.44
CA ARG A 28 -1.29 27.83 7.40
C ARG A 28 -0.95 26.37 7.65
N LEU A 29 -0.52 25.64 6.62
CA LEU A 29 -0.09 24.24 6.74
C LEU A 29 1.16 24.11 7.62
N LYS A 30 2.15 25.00 7.43
CA LYS A 30 3.38 25.03 8.26
C LYS A 30 3.09 25.31 9.73
N LYS A 31 2.14 26.19 10.01
CA LYS A 31 1.71 26.47 11.39
C LYS A 31 0.91 25.33 12.03
N ARG A 32 0.46 24.36 11.23
CA ARG A 32 -0.37 23.20 11.67
C ARG A 32 -1.65 23.64 12.40
N GLU A 33 -2.20 24.80 12.04
CA GLU A 33 -3.40 25.38 12.66
C GLU A 33 -4.69 24.64 12.27
N HIS A 34 -4.68 23.96 11.12
CA HIS A 34 -5.85 23.33 10.53
C HIS A 34 -5.55 21.91 10.07
N ASP A 35 -6.54 21.04 10.18
CA ASP A 35 -6.47 19.68 9.67
C ASP A 35 -6.49 19.69 8.13
N LYS A 36 -5.36 19.27 7.55
CA LYS A 36 -5.14 19.18 6.10
C LYS A 36 -5.89 18.01 5.45
N GLU A 37 -6.48 17.10 6.23
CA GLU A 37 -7.28 15.97 5.75
C GLU A 37 -8.79 16.16 5.99
N LYS A 38 -9.21 17.33 6.49
CA LYS A 38 -10.63 17.64 6.70
C LYS A 38 -11.40 17.47 5.39
N LEU A 39 -12.57 16.83 5.46
CA LEU A 39 -13.44 16.63 4.30
C LEU A 39 -14.41 17.80 4.14
N ASP A 40 -14.60 18.28 2.90
CA ASP A 40 -15.68 19.20 2.57
C ASP A 40 -17.06 18.50 2.50
N ASN A 41 -18.12 19.26 2.21
CA ASN A 41 -19.48 18.72 2.04
C ASN A 41 -19.63 17.71 0.89
N ARG A 42 -18.62 17.56 0.02
CA ARG A 42 -18.57 16.56 -1.06
C ARG A 42 -17.61 15.42 -0.73
N GLY A 43 -17.16 15.31 0.52
CA GLY A 43 -16.22 14.27 0.95
C GLY A 43 -14.81 14.46 0.38
N ARG A 44 -14.41 15.66 -0.01
CA ARG A 44 -13.09 15.93 -0.60
C ARG A 44 -12.14 16.52 0.42
N THR A 45 -10.92 16.01 0.45
CA THR A 45 -9.80 16.68 1.13
C THR A 45 -9.41 17.96 0.37
N PRO A 46 -8.68 18.91 0.98
CA PRO A 46 -8.11 20.06 0.27
C PRO A 46 -7.27 19.65 -0.95
N LEU A 47 -6.53 18.53 -0.87
CA LEU A 47 -5.76 17.99 -1.98
C LEU A 47 -6.66 17.53 -3.11
N MET A 48 -7.70 16.77 -2.80
CA MET A 48 -8.67 16.30 -3.77
C MET A 48 -9.34 17.48 -4.49
N LEU A 49 -9.68 18.54 -3.75
CA LEU A 49 -10.20 19.77 -4.34
C LEU A 49 -9.19 20.45 -5.29
N ALA A 50 -7.92 20.56 -4.89
CA ALA A 50 -6.88 21.18 -5.72
C ALA A 50 -6.70 20.41 -7.03
N VAL A 51 -6.70 19.07 -6.97
CA VAL A 51 -6.60 18.19 -8.14
C VAL A 51 -7.85 18.31 -9.02
N THR A 52 -9.05 18.27 -8.43
CA THR A 52 -10.32 18.40 -9.19
C THR A 52 -10.38 19.73 -9.95
N LEU A 53 -9.83 20.80 -9.38
CA LEU A 53 -9.80 22.13 -10.01
C LEU A 53 -8.62 22.34 -10.97
N GLY A 54 -7.65 21.41 -11.04
CA GLY A 54 -6.42 21.60 -11.80
C GLY A 54 -5.49 22.67 -11.23
N HIS A 55 -5.60 22.99 -9.93
CA HIS A 55 -4.79 24.00 -9.26
C HIS A 55 -3.41 23.42 -8.90
N LEU A 56 -2.52 23.34 -9.88
CA LEU A 56 -1.20 22.71 -9.78
C LEU A 56 -0.38 23.20 -8.58
N GLU A 57 -0.26 24.51 -8.37
CA GLU A 57 0.52 25.08 -7.27
C GLU A 57 -0.09 24.77 -5.89
N SER A 58 -1.41 24.82 -5.77
CA SER A 58 -2.09 24.43 -4.53
C SER A 58 -1.90 22.94 -4.22
N ALA A 59 -1.97 22.08 -5.25
CA ALA A 59 -1.69 20.65 -5.12
C ALA A 59 -0.23 20.42 -4.69
N ARG A 60 0.74 21.08 -5.34
CA ARG A 60 2.18 21.03 -5.01
C ARG A 60 2.43 21.41 -3.56
N THR A 61 1.84 22.50 -3.09
CA THR A 61 1.96 22.95 -1.70
C THR A 61 1.41 21.93 -0.70
N LEU A 62 0.24 21.35 -0.98
CA LEU A 62 -0.37 20.33 -0.11
C LEU A 62 0.47 19.05 -0.07
N LEU A 63 0.97 18.59 -1.21
CA LEU A 63 1.82 17.41 -1.32
C LEU A 63 3.17 17.61 -0.60
N ASN A 64 3.77 18.79 -0.72
CA ASN A 64 5.00 19.14 0.01
C ASN A 64 4.80 19.18 1.53
N ASN A 65 3.57 19.44 1.99
CA ASN A 65 3.18 19.40 3.38
C ASN A 65 2.60 18.02 3.78
N GLU A 66 2.95 16.94 3.07
CA GLU A 66 2.60 15.55 3.37
C GLU A 66 1.08 15.28 3.43
N ALA A 67 0.28 15.93 2.58
CA ALA A 67 -1.14 15.60 2.45
C ALA A 67 -1.33 14.17 1.89
N ASN A 68 -2.33 13.43 2.36
CA ASN A 68 -2.54 12.04 1.98
C ASN A 68 -3.05 11.90 0.53
N VAL A 69 -2.30 11.20 -0.31
CA VAL A 69 -2.65 10.99 -1.74
C VAL A 69 -3.56 9.77 -1.95
N ASN A 70 -3.66 8.87 -0.97
CA ASN A 70 -4.47 7.65 -1.08
C ASN A 70 -5.92 7.85 -0.59
N CYS A 71 -6.41 9.10 -0.51
CA CYS A 71 -7.78 9.39 -0.11
C CYS A 71 -8.78 9.17 -1.26
N GLU A 72 -10.03 8.94 -0.89
CA GLU A 72 -11.16 8.78 -1.80
C GLU A 72 -12.25 9.82 -1.49
N ASN A 73 -12.94 10.30 -2.52
CA ASN A 73 -14.10 11.18 -2.34
C ASN A 73 -15.38 10.40 -2.02
N SER A 74 -16.51 11.10 -1.85
CA SER A 74 -17.81 10.47 -1.58
C SER A 74 -18.32 9.53 -2.68
N HIS A 75 -17.75 9.59 -3.89
CA HIS A 75 -18.07 8.70 -5.01
C HIS A 75 -17.09 7.52 -5.12
N GLY A 76 -16.15 7.38 -4.17
CA GLY A 76 -15.12 6.33 -4.18
C GLY A 76 -13.99 6.56 -5.20
N TRP A 77 -13.87 7.78 -5.75
CA TRP A 77 -12.77 8.11 -6.65
C TRP A 77 -11.53 8.50 -5.85
N THR A 78 -10.39 7.95 -6.25
CA THR A 78 -9.06 8.28 -5.68
C THR A 78 -8.51 9.57 -6.28
N VAL A 79 -7.57 10.21 -5.58
CA VAL A 79 -6.85 11.40 -6.08
C VAL A 79 -6.20 11.17 -7.45
N VAL A 80 -5.67 9.96 -7.67
CA VAL A 80 -5.05 9.60 -8.96
C VAL A 80 -6.09 9.54 -10.08
N GLN A 81 -7.27 9.02 -9.83
CA GLN A 81 -8.33 8.94 -10.83
C GLN A 81 -8.87 10.33 -11.19
N GLU A 82 -9.00 11.23 -10.22
CA GLU A 82 -9.31 12.63 -10.50
C GLU A 82 -8.20 13.31 -11.31
N ALA A 83 -6.93 13.09 -10.97
CA ALA A 83 -5.79 13.63 -11.73
C ALA A 83 -5.72 13.09 -13.17
N VAL A 84 -6.15 11.84 -13.41
CA VAL A 84 -6.29 11.32 -14.77
C VAL A 84 -7.42 12.03 -15.52
N ALA A 85 -8.54 12.29 -14.83
CA ALA A 85 -9.71 12.94 -15.42
C ALA A 85 -9.45 14.41 -15.83
N THR A 86 -8.46 15.10 -15.22
CA THR A 86 -8.07 16.45 -15.64
C THR A 86 -7.34 16.46 -16.99
N GLY A 87 -6.74 15.34 -17.40
CA GLY A 87 -5.91 15.27 -18.60
C GLY A 87 -4.57 16.01 -18.49
N ASP A 88 -4.19 16.47 -17.29
CA ASP A 88 -2.95 17.21 -17.07
C ASP A 88 -1.80 16.26 -16.70
N PRO A 89 -0.80 16.07 -17.58
CA PRO A 89 0.32 15.17 -17.34
C PRO A 89 1.22 15.65 -16.20
N GLU A 90 1.39 16.96 -16.00
CA GLU A 90 2.26 17.49 -14.95
C GLU A 90 1.64 17.24 -13.57
N LEU A 91 0.33 17.52 -13.44
CA LEU A 91 -0.42 17.23 -12.23
C LEU A 91 -0.42 15.73 -11.92
N LEU A 92 -0.68 14.89 -12.92
CA LEU A 92 -0.67 13.44 -12.74
C LEU A 92 0.71 12.94 -12.33
N HIS A 93 1.77 13.38 -12.99
CA HIS A 93 3.14 13.01 -12.63
C HIS A 93 3.43 13.30 -11.15
N MET A 94 3.13 14.52 -10.69
CA MET A 94 3.34 14.93 -9.30
C MET A 94 2.55 14.09 -8.30
N VAL A 95 1.29 13.78 -8.61
CA VAL A 95 0.42 12.94 -7.77
C VAL A 95 0.95 11.50 -7.70
N LEU A 96 1.37 10.94 -8.83
CA LEU A 96 1.93 9.57 -8.90
C LEU A 96 3.23 9.46 -8.10
N GLU A 97 4.17 10.39 -8.32
CA GLU A 97 5.44 10.45 -7.61
C GLU A 97 5.21 10.49 -6.08
N ARG A 98 4.32 11.38 -5.62
CA ARG A 98 4.03 11.54 -4.20
C ARG A 98 3.28 10.36 -3.61
N ARG A 99 2.36 9.73 -4.36
CA ARG A 99 1.71 8.48 -3.95
C ARG A 99 2.73 7.37 -3.75
N ASP A 100 3.62 7.17 -4.72
CA ASP A 100 4.58 6.08 -4.70
C ASP A 100 5.62 6.29 -3.60
N PHE A 101 6.02 7.55 -3.36
CA PHE A 101 6.80 7.93 -2.19
C PHE A 101 6.10 7.61 -0.86
N GLN A 102 4.83 7.99 -0.70
CA GLN A 102 4.09 7.68 0.54
C GLN A 102 3.94 6.17 0.76
N ARG A 103 3.63 5.41 -0.30
CA ARG A 103 3.54 3.94 -0.24
C ARG A 103 4.87 3.32 0.14
N TYR A 104 5.96 3.78 -0.48
CA TYR A 104 7.31 3.33 -0.17
C TYR A 104 7.66 3.63 1.29
N SER A 105 7.50 4.89 1.73
CA SER A 105 7.79 5.31 3.10
C SER A 105 6.99 4.51 4.13
N ASN A 106 5.69 4.30 3.90
CA ASN A 106 4.84 3.52 4.80
C ASN A 106 5.27 2.04 4.84
N ARG A 107 5.62 1.45 3.69
CA ARG A 107 6.16 0.09 3.62
C ARG A 107 7.47 -0.01 4.41
N MET A 108 8.39 0.93 4.21
CA MET A 108 9.69 0.95 4.87
C MET A 108 9.58 1.15 6.38
N ALA A 109 8.66 1.98 6.85
CA ALA A 109 8.42 2.19 8.28
C ALA A 109 8.07 0.90 9.03
N GLY A 110 7.42 -0.07 8.36
CA GLY A 110 7.05 -1.36 8.95
C GLY A 110 8.14 -2.44 8.90
N ILE A 111 9.21 -2.26 8.10
CA ILE A 111 10.25 -3.28 7.92
C ILE A 111 10.97 -3.64 9.22
N PRO A 112 11.38 -2.69 10.10
CA PRO A 112 12.04 -3.03 11.35
C PRO A 112 11.19 -3.91 12.27
N GLU A 113 9.90 -3.60 12.40
CA GLU A 113 8.98 -4.41 13.20
C GLU A 113 8.78 -5.80 12.58
N LEU A 114 8.62 -5.88 11.26
CA LEU A 114 8.51 -7.15 10.54
C LEU A 114 9.75 -8.03 10.77
N LEU A 115 10.96 -7.49 10.61
CA LEU A 115 12.21 -8.21 10.80
C LEU A 115 12.35 -8.78 12.21
N GLN A 116 11.96 -8.00 13.22
CA GLN A 116 11.93 -8.44 14.61
C GLN A 116 10.94 -9.59 14.81
N ARG A 117 9.73 -9.48 14.28
CA ARG A 117 8.69 -10.52 14.41
C ARG A 117 9.06 -11.80 13.68
N LEU A 118 9.69 -11.70 12.51
CA LEU A 118 10.22 -12.87 11.80
C LEU A 118 11.30 -13.56 12.63
N LYS A 119 12.19 -12.80 13.27
CA LYS A 119 13.23 -13.36 14.14
C LYS A 119 12.67 -14.09 15.36
N GLU A 120 11.63 -13.55 15.97
CA GLU A 120 10.96 -14.13 17.14
C GLU A 120 10.09 -15.35 16.78
N ALA A 121 9.54 -15.39 15.56
CA ALA A 121 8.76 -16.52 15.10
C ALA A 121 9.65 -17.76 14.96
N PRO A 122 9.13 -18.98 15.24
CA PRO A 122 9.86 -20.21 14.99
C PRO A 122 10.08 -20.41 13.49
N ASP A 123 11.12 -21.14 13.15
CA ASP A 123 11.39 -21.55 11.77
C ASP A 123 10.34 -22.58 11.33
N PHE A 124 9.88 -22.46 10.09
CA PHE A 124 8.83 -23.32 9.59
C PHE A 124 8.90 -23.52 8.08
N TYR A 125 8.23 -24.59 7.66
CA TYR A 125 7.91 -24.88 6.29
C TYR A 125 6.39 -25.09 6.17
N VAL A 126 5.78 -24.47 5.16
CA VAL A 126 4.36 -24.63 4.85
C VAL A 126 4.16 -24.79 3.35
N GLU A 127 3.29 -25.71 2.97
CA GLU A 127 2.78 -25.87 1.62
C GLU A 127 1.29 -25.53 1.61
N MET A 128 0.87 -24.60 0.76
CA MET A 128 -0.52 -24.15 0.66
C MET A 128 -1.00 -24.39 -0.76
N LYS A 129 -2.10 -25.14 -0.90
CA LYS A 129 -2.73 -25.37 -2.20
C LYS A 129 -3.91 -24.43 -2.38
N TRP A 130 -3.89 -23.66 -3.45
CA TRP A 130 -4.93 -22.75 -3.88
C TRP A 130 -5.69 -23.36 -5.04
N GLU A 131 -7.00 -23.39 -4.94
CA GLU A 131 -7.90 -23.76 -6.03
C GLU A 131 -8.96 -22.67 -6.13
N PHE A 132 -8.95 -21.93 -7.23
CA PHE A 132 -9.95 -20.90 -7.46
C PHE A 132 -11.19 -21.54 -8.08
N THR A 133 -12.37 -21.05 -7.71
CA THR A 133 -13.64 -21.50 -8.29
C THR A 133 -14.49 -20.29 -8.64
N SER A 134 -15.38 -20.47 -9.62
CA SER A 134 -16.35 -19.44 -10.02
C SER A 134 -17.75 -20.03 -9.98
N TRP A 135 -18.70 -19.24 -9.48
CA TRP A 135 -20.13 -19.57 -9.50
C TRP A 135 -20.71 -19.50 -10.92
N VAL A 136 -20.01 -18.85 -11.86
CA VAL A 136 -20.41 -18.75 -13.26
C VAL A 136 -20.08 -20.07 -13.98
N PRO A 137 -21.07 -20.73 -14.61
CA PRO A 137 -20.83 -21.93 -15.40
C PRO A 137 -19.75 -21.71 -16.47
N LEU A 138 -18.94 -22.74 -16.74
CA LEU A 138 -17.78 -22.73 -17.66
C LEU A 138 -16.56 -21.90 -17.22
N VAL A 139 -16.72 -20.85 -16.41
CA VAL A 139 -15.59 -20.04 -15.89
C VAL A 139 -14.76 -20.84 -14.87
N SER A 140 -15.39 -21.77 -14.14
CA SER A 140 -14.70 -22.66 -13.19
C SER A 140 -13.58 -23.50 -13.83
N ARG A 141 -13.71 -23.88 -15.10
CA ARG A 141 -12.66 -24.61 -15.84
C ARG A 141 -11.45 -23.76 -16.18
N MET A 142 -11.61 -22.44 -16.18
CA MET A 142 -10.54 -21.48 -16.41
C MET A 142 -9.99 -20.92 -15.11
N CYS A 143 -10.46 -21.36 -13.94
CA CYS A 143 -9.90 -20.93 -12.68
C CYS A 143 -8.54 -21.61 -12.44
N PRO A 144 -7.51 -20.86 -12.00
CA PRO A 144 -6.19 -21.43 -11.80
C PRO A 144 -6.17 -22.23 -10.51
N SER A 145 -5.15 -23.07 -10.37
CA SER A 145 -4.75 -23.65 -9.11
C SER A 145 -3.24 -23.48 -8.94
N ASP A 146 -2.77 -23.30 -7.72
CA ASP A 146 -1.34 -23.20 -7.46
C ASP A 146 -0.97 -23.78 -6.09
N THR A 147 0.30 -24.14 -5.92
CA THR A 147 0.84 -24.61 -4.65
C THR A 147 1.97 -23.68 -4.22
N TYR A 148 1.73 -22.92 -3.16
CA TYR A 148 2.72 -22.02 -2.59
C TYR A 148 3.54 -22.77 -1.55
N LYS A 149 4.87 -22.72 -1.68
CA LYS A 149 5.78 -23.27 -0.68
C LYS A 149 6.48 -22.13 0.04
N VAL A 150 6.30 -22.06 1.35
CA VAL A 150 6.85 -21.01 2.21
C VAL A 150 7.88 -21.62 3.13
N TYR A 151 9.10 -21.10 3.07
CA TYR A 151 10.22 -21.46 3.93
C TYR A 151 10.60 -20.24 4.73
N LYS A 152 10.60 -20.35 6.06
CA LYS A 152 11.03 -19.27 6.94
C LYS A 152 12.17 -19.77 7.81
N GLN A 153 13.29 -19.02 7.82
CA GLN A 153 14.42 -19.27 8.69
C GLN A 153 14.98 -17.95 9.24
N GLY A 154 14.98 -17.78 10.57
CA GLY A 154 15.36 -16.52 11.20
C GLY A 154 14.52 -15.35 10.67
N SER A 155 15.18 -14.31 10.15
CA SER A 155 14.52 -13.17 9.50
C SER A 155 14.35 -13.32 7.98
N ASN A 156 14.66 -14.49 7.42
CA ASN A 156 14.58 -14.77 5.99
C ASN A 156 13.33 -15.55 5.66
N VAL A 157 12.71 -15.20 4.53
CA VAL A 157 11.52 -15.88 4.00
C VAL A 157 11.74 -16.16 2.52
N ARG A 158 11.46 -17.39 2.09
CA ARG A 158 11.40 -17.76 0.69
C ARG A 158 10.01 -18.28 0.36
N ILE A 159 9.46 -17.85 -0.76
CA ILE A 159 8.17 -18.27 -1.28
C ILE A 159 8.38 -18.77 -2.71
N ASP A 160 7.99 -20.01 -2.97
CA ASP A 160 7.98 -20.59 -4.31
C ASP A 160 6.55 -20.66 -4.83
N THR A 161 6.33 -20.25 -6.09
CA THR A 161 5.02 -20.17 -6.74
C THR A 161 5.13 -20.55 -8.22
N THR A 162 4.05 -21.05 -8.81
CA THR A 162 3.98 -21.33 -10.26
C THR A 162 3.04 -20.42 -11.03
N LEU A 163 2.16 -19.69 -10.33
CA LEU A 163 1.20 -18.77 -10.91
C LEU A 163 1.76 -17.35 -10.84
N LEU A 164 1.97 -16.74 -12.00
CA LEU A 164 2.62 -15.43 -12.13
C LEU A 164 1.61 -14.30 -12.25
N GLY A 165 0.49 -14.56 -12.92
CA GLY A 165 -0.53 -13.55 -13.15
C GLY A 165 -1.56 -13.99 -14.17
N PHE A 166 -2.30 -13.00 -14.66
CA PHE A 166 -3.31 -13.16 -15.69
C PHE A 166 -3.03 -12.14 -16.80
N ASP A 167 -2.72 -12.63 -17.99
CA ASP A 167 -2.72 -11.82 -19.20
C ASP A 167 -4.12 -11.87 -19.82
N HIS A 168 -4.47 -10.92 -20.69
CA HIS A 168 -5.80 -10.58 -21.20
C HIS A 168 -6.83 -11.72 -21.36
N THR A 169 -6.40 -12.96 -21.63
CA THR A 169 -7.28 -14.15 -21.72
C THR A 169 -6.76 -15.41 -21.02
N SER A 170 -5.56 -15.40 -20.43
CA SER A 170 -4.90 -16.62 -19.96
C SER A 170 -4.04 -16.42 -18.71
N TRP A 171 -3.98 -17.48 -17.88
CA TRP A 171 -3.11 -17.51 -16.71
C TRP A 171 -1.67 -17.72 -17.12
N GLN A 172 -0.81 -16.83 -16.64
CA GLN A 172 0.63 -16.91 -16.83
C GLN A 172 1.21 -17.82 -15.74
N ARG A 173 1.94 -18.86 -16.17
CA ARG A 173 2.62 -19.79 -15.29
C ARG A 173 4.11 -19.79 -15.55
N GLY A 174 4.89 -20.03 -14.50
CA GLY A 174 6.34 -20.17 -14.55
C GLY A 174 6.92 -20.38 -13.16
N ASN A 175 8.14 -20.87 -13.07
CA ASN A 175 8.75 -21.22 -11.79
C ASN A 175 9.45 -20.01 -11.17
N ARG A 176 8.85 -19.40 -10.15
CA ARG A 176 9.44 -18.26 -9.43
C ARG A 176 9.74 -18.57 -7.98
N SER A 177 10.84 -18.03 -7.48
CA SER A 177 11.10 -17.89 -6.05
C SER A 177 11.24 -16.43 -5.66
N TYR A 178 10.43 -16.00 -4.70
CA TYR A 178 10.59 -14.72 -4.03
C TYR A 178 11.35 -14.94 -2.73
N VAL A 179 12.48 -14.27 -2.57
CA VAL A 179 13.33 -14.41 -1.39
C VAL A 179 13.48 -13.05 -0.72
N PHE A 180 12.96 -12.96 0.50
CA PHE A 180 13.17 -11.84 1.40
C PHE A 180 14.29 -12.21 2.37
N GLN A 181 15.37 -11.42 2.35
CA GLN A 181 16.49 -11.56 3.27
C GLN A 181 16.57 -10.36 4.19
N GLY A 182 16.51 -10.62 5.50
CA GLY A 182 16.68 -9.60 6.53
C GLY A 182 18.13 -9.56 7.01
N HIS A 183 18.76 -8.39 6.94
CA HIS A 183 20.07 -8.14 7.54
C HIS A 183 19.87 -7.33 8.82
N ILE A 184 20.23 -7.89 9.98
CA ILE A 184 20.21 -7.19 11.26
C ILE A 184 21.62 -7.24 11.86
N LEU A 185 22.32 -6.11 11.87
CA LEU A 185 23.59 -5.93 12.57
C LEU A 185 23.32 -5.31 13.96
N GLN A 186 22.96 -6.19 14.90
CA GLN A 186 23.01 -5.98 16.36
C GLN A 186 21.89 -5.11 16.99
N LEU A 187 21.06 -5.77 17.81
CA LEU A 187 19.94 -5.20 18.56
C LEU A 187 20.41 -4.17 19.62
N CYS A 188 19.99 -2.91 19.50
CA CYS A 188 19.89 -2.04 20.68
C CYS A 188 18.62 -2.39 21.48
N PRO A 189 18.68 -2.52 22.82
CA PRO A 189 17.51 -2.82 23.63
C PRO A 189 16.49 -1.67 23.55
N ALA A 190 15.25 -2.01 23.18
CA ALA A 190 14.13 -1.07 23.15
C ALA A 190 13.87 -0.52 24.57
N ILE A 191 14.06 0.79 24.75
CA ILE A 191 13.68 1.46 26.00
C ILE A 191 12.16 1.52 26.04
N ARG A 192 11.54 0.81 27.01
CA ARG A 192 10.11 0.91 27.32
C ARG A 192 9.76 2.33 27.74
N GLY A 193 9.09 3.08 26.87
CA GLY A 193 8.48 4.35 27.26
C GLY A 193 7.91 5.12 26.07
N ALA A 194 6.61 5.34 26.08
CA ALA A 194 5.81 6.17 25.18
C ALA A 194 5.46 5.60 23.79
N ARG A 195 4.18 5.76 23.45
CA ARG A 195 3.48 5.36 22.23
C ARG A 195 4.08 6.04 21.00
N SER A 196 5.06 5.44 20.36
CA SER A 196 5.44 5.62 18.95
C SER A 196 6.77 4.90 18.73
N TYR A 197 6.74 3.75 18.05
CA TYR A 197 7.96 3.04 17.65
C TYR A 197 8.60 3.79 16.47
N VAL A 198 9.31 4.88 16.76
CA VAL A 198 10.19 5.50 15.76
C VAL A 198 11.46 4.65 15.70
N TYR A 199 11.42 3.58 14.92
CA TYR A 199 12.65 2.94 14.46
C TYR A 199 13.34 3.94 13.54
N LYS A 200 14.27 4.74 14.08
CA LYS A 200 15.30 5.32 13.24
C LYS A 200 16.13 4.15 12.73
N LEU A 201 16.01 3.83 11.44
CA LEU A 201 17.01 3.08 10.68
C LEU A 201 18.31 3.91 10.68
N ASN A 202 18.94 4.06 11.86
CA ASN A 202 20.19 4.76 12.03
C ASN A 202 21.26 3.72 12.32
N ARG A 203 21.94 3.33 11.22
CA ARG A 203 23.40 3.21 11.05
C ARG A 203 23.77 1.91 10.32
N LEU A 204 24.04 2.06 9.02
CA LEU A 204 25.00 1.28 8.22
C LEU A 204 24.84 -0.25 8.08
N GLY A 205 23.78 -0.89 8.59
CA GLY A 205 23.72 -2.36 8.55
C GLY A 205 22.35 -3.03 8.53
N ASP A 206 21.32 -2.37 9.06
CA ASP A 206 19.98 -2.96 9.13
C ASP A 206 19.19 -2.65 7.87
N GLY A 207 18.73 -3.70 7.19
CA GLY A 207 18.01 -3.57 5.93
C GLY A 207 17.41 -4.89 5.49
N ALA A 208 16.71 -4.84 4.36
CA ALA A 208 16.20 -6.05 3.73
C ALA A 208 16.40 -6.03 2.23
N THR A 209 16.62 -7.21 1.67
CA THR A 209 16.76 -7.42 0.24
C THR A 209 15.61 -8.30 -0.20
N MET A 210 14.89 -7.87 -1.23
CA MET A 210 13.93 -8.69 -1.94
C MET A 210 14.59 -9.21 -3.22
N MET A 211 14.48 -10.50 -3.48
CA MET A 211 14.94 -11.11 -4.72
C MET A 211 13.78 -11.82 -5.39
N GLU A 212 13.62 -11.60 -6.68
CA GLU A 212 12.80 -12.43 -7.55
C GLU A 212 13.73 -13.29 -8.40
N ILE A 213 13.58 -14.60 -8.30
CA ILE A 213 14.36 -15.58 -9.04
C ILE A 213 13.45 -16.22 -10.08
N ASP A 214 13.81 -16.05 -11.34
CA ASP A 214 13.26 -16.76 -12.48
C ASP A 214 14.07 -18.01 -12.75
N HIS A 215 13.51 -19.18 -12.43
CA HIS A 215 14.21 -20.44 -12.64
C HIS A 215 14.15 -20.90 -14.10
N ASP A 216 13.17 -20.42 -14.87
CA ASP A 216 12.97 -20.84 -16.25
C ASP A 216 14.02 -20.21 -17.17
N ILE A 217 14.37 -18.94 -16.92
CA ILE A 217 15.44 -18.22 -17.67
C ILE A 217 16.73 -17.99 -16.87
N GLN A 218 16.80 -18.51 -15.63
CA GLN A 218 17.97 -18.41 -14.73
C GLN A 218 18.40 -16.97 -14.44
N GLN A 219 17.43 -16.07 -14.22
CA GLN A 219 17.69 -14.67 -13.89
C GLN A 219 17.29 -14.35 -12.44
N VAL A 220 18.04 -13.43 -11.83
CA VAL A 220 17.75 -12.94 -10.48
C VAL A 220 17.63 -11.42 -10.53
N TYR A 221 16.47 -10.92 -10.13
CA TYR A 221 16.23 -9.51 -9.91
C TYR A 221 16.34 -9.21 -8.40
N CYS A 222 17.14 -8.21 -8.04
CA CYS A 222 17.38 -7.84 -6.64
C CYS A 222 16.93 -6.40 -6.39
N GLU A 223 16.04 -6.21 -5.43
CA GLU A 223 15.62 -4.91 -4.90
C GLU A 223 16.13 -4.77 -3.46
N GLN A 224 17.07 -3.87 -3.24
CA GLN A 224 17.53 -3.53 -1.90
C GLN A 224 16.65 -2.42 -1.33
N MET A 225 16.11 -2.64 -0.14
CA MET A 225 15.31 -1.63 0.56
C MET A 225 16.24 -0.52 1.07
N LYS A 226 16.19 0.63 0.41
CA LYS A 226 16.98 1.81 0.73
C LYS A 226 16.25 2.71 1.71
N THR A 227 16.97 3.64 2.34
CA THR A 227 16.30 4.66 3.16
C THR A 227 15.40 5.55 2.29
N PRO A 228 14.31 6.15 2.83
CA PRO A 228 13.45 7.05 2.06
C PRO A 228 14.20 8.20 1.38
N ASP A 229 15.25 8.72 2.03
CA ASP A 229 16.09 9.80 1.49
C ASP A 229 16.85 9.36 0.22
N GLU A 230 17.27 8.10 0.14
CA GLU A 230 17.95 7.52 -1.03
C GLU A 230 16.96 7.09 -2.13
N ALA A 231 15.68 6.90 -1.80
CA ALA A 231 14.64 6.44 -2.72
C ALA A 231 14.00 7.57 -3.53
N LEU A 232 14.18 8.84 -3.13
CA LEU A 232 13.61 10.02 -3.80
C LEU A 232 13.98 10.10 -5.29
N GLY A 233 15.16 9.62 -5.69
CA GLY A 233 15.58 9.59 -7.10
C GLY A 233 15.07 8.40 -7.93
N ILE A 234 14.46 7.40 -7.30
CA ILE A 234 14.06 6.13 -7.95
C ILE A 234 12.55 6.07 -8.20
N LEU A 235 11.76 6.82 -7.41
CA LEU A 235 10.29 6.75 -7.41
C LEU A 235 9.62 7.73 -8.39
N VAL A 236 10.40 8.29 -9.33
CA VAL A 236 9.88 9.19 -10.36
C VAL A 236 9.18 8.36 -11.43
N PRO A 237 7.88 8.60 -11.70
CA PRO A 237 7.15 7.86 -12.71
C PRO A 237 7.66 8.19 -14.12
N ASN A 238 7.88 7.16 -14.94
CA ASN A 238 8.28 7.34 -16.34
C ASN A 238 7.18 8.05 -17.16
N GLU A 239 7.56 8.96 -18.06
CA GLU A 239 6.63 9.72 -18.92
C GLU A 239 5.71 8.81 -19.74
N GLU A 240 6.24 7.70 -20.25
CA GLU A 240 5.45 6.72 -21.01
C GLU A 240 4.35 6.09 -20.13
N SER A 241 4.68 5.74 -18.88
CA SER A 241 3.72 5.20 -17.91
C SER A 241 2.64 6.22 -17.54
N VAL A 242 3.00 7.51 -17.47
CA VAL A 242 2.04 8.61 -17.25
C VAL A 242 1.11 8.74 -18.45
N SER A 243 1.66 8.75 -19.67
CA SER A 243 0.89 8.83 -20.92
C SER A 243 -0.06 7.65 -21.10
N GLN A 244 0.39 6.43 -20.81
CA GLN A 244 -0.45 5.23 -20.82
C GLN A 244 -1.61 5.37 -19.82
N ARG A 245 -1.35 5.83 -18.58
CA ARG A 245 -2.41 6.02 -17.58
C ARG A 245 -3.46 7.05 -17.99
N LEU A 246 -3.07 8.11 -18.70
CA LEU A 246 -4.01 9.12 -19.22
C LEU A 246 -4.92 8.59 -20.33
N THR A 247 -4.46 7.57 -21.07
CA THR A 247 -5.18 7.00 -22.22
C THR A 247 -5.98 5.76 -21.86
N THR A 248 -5.63 5.06 -20.79
CA THR A 248 -6.39 3.89 -20.31
C THR A 248 -7.74 4.29 -19.70
N PRO A 249 -8.85 3.62 -20.08
CA PRO A 249 -10.15 3.90 -19.49
C PRO A 249 -10.18 3.50 -18.01
N ILE A 250 -10.82 4.33 -17.17
CA ILE A 250 -10.99 4.04 -15.75
C ILE A 250 -12.09 2.97 -15.61
N ALA A 251 -11.71 1.70 -15.44
CA ALA A 251 -12.62 0.58 -15.24
C ALA A 251 -12.58 0.08 -13.78
N SER A 252 -13.76 -0.15 -13.18
CA SER A 252 -13.88 -0.83 -11.89
C SER A 252 -13.92 -2.35 -12.11
N ILE A 253 -12.93 -3.06 -11.58
CA ILE A 253 -12.89 -4.53 -11.68
C ILE A 253 -13.78 -5.13 -10.57
N PRO A 254 -14.71 -6.05 -10.89
CA PRO A 254 -15.52 -6.73 -9.88
C PRO A 254 -14.65 -7.60 -8.95
N LYS A 255 -14.99 -7.62 -7.66
CA LYS A 255 -14.23 -8.36 -6.64
C LYS A 255 -14.31 -9.87 -6.87
N ILE A 256 -13.17 -10.52 -7.06
CA ILE A 256 -13.02 -11.98 -7.05
C ILE A 256 -12.60 -12.40 -5.63
N SER A 257 -13.22 -13.45 -5.08
CA SER A 257 -12.92 -13.95 -3.73
C SER A 257 -12.15 -15.27 -3.78
N PRO A 258 -10.93 -15.35 -3.24
CA PRO A 258 -10.19 -16.61 -3.11
C PRO A 258 -10.77 -17.52 -2.02
N VAL A 259 -10.67 -18.84 -2.23
CA VAL A 259 -10.96 -19.89 -1.23
C VAL A 259 -9.65 -20.55 -0.80
N TYR A 260 -9.49 -20.82 0.49
CA TYR A 260 -8.22 -21.19 1.12
C TYR A 260 -8.28 -22.62 1.69
N HIS A 261 -7.36 -23.50 1.28
CA HIS A 261 -7.15 -24.81 1.92
C HIS A 261 -5.73 -24.92 2.46
N VAL A 262 -5.58 -24.83 3.79
CA VAL A 262 -4.28 -25.03 4.46
C VAL A 262 -4.11 -26.52 4.73
N VAL A 263 -3.24 -27.18 3.98
CA VAL A 263 -2.84 -28.56 4.25
C VAL A 263 -1.79 -28.53 5.37
N ARG A 264 -2.19 -28.92 6.59
CA ARG A 264 -1.28 -29.04 7.74
C ARG A 264 -0.65 -30.42 7.75
N TYR A 265 0.68 -30.49 7.68
CA TYR A 265 1.41 -31.74 7.95
C TYR A 265 1.52 -31.97 9.48
N PRO A 266 1.59 -33.24 9.93
CA PRO A 266 1.63 -33.56 11.36
C PRO A 266 2.86 -32.97 12.08
N SER A 267 2.57 -32.53 13.30
CA SER A 267 3.41 -31.83 14.26
C SER A 267 4.74 -32.51 14.59
N SER A 268 5.83 -31.86 14.23
CA SER A 268 7.00 -31.70 15.13
C SER A 268 7.56 -30.27 15.16
N TYR A 269 7.16 -29.37 14.25
CA TYR A 269 7.69 -27.99 14.18
C TYR A 269 6.68 -26.93 13.68
N VAL A 270 5.43 -26.94 14.15
CA VAL A 270 4.45 -25.91 13.73
C VAL A 270 3.75 -25.31 14.94
N THR A 271 4.25 -24.18 15.43
CA THR A 271 3.49 -23.32 16.33
C THR A 271 2.35 -22.69 15.54
N SER A 272 1.17 -22.76 16.13
CA SER A 272 -0.13 -22.49 15.52
C SER A 272 -0.30 -21.03 15.08
N PHE A 273 -0.60 -20.82 13.80
CA PHE A 273 -0.99 -19.52 13.21
C PHE A 273 -2.30 -18.91 13.80
N LYS A 274 -2.98 -19.58 14.73
CA LYS A 274 -4.20 -19.06 15.38
C LYS A 274 -3.94 -17.99 16.46
N GLU A 275 -2.70 -17.72 16.84
CA GLU A 275 -2.39 -16.76 17.92
C GLU A 275 -2.11 -15.33 17.45
N LEU A 276 -1.83 -15.10 16.16
CA LEU A 276 -1.58 -13.75 15.62
C LEU A 276 -2.85 -12.88 15.49
N ASN A 277 -4.04 -13.47 15.54
CA ASN A 277 -5.32 -12.77 15.36
C ASN A 277 -6.05 -12.46 16.68
N ARG A 278 -5.41 -12.64 17.84
CA ARG A 278 -6.06 -12.47 19.17
C ARG A 278 -5.57 -11.26 19.97
N ASN A 279 -4.81 -10.34 19.38
CA ASN A 279 -4.32 -9.17 20.13
C ASN A 279 -5.30 -7.99 20.00
N PRO A 280 -6.05 -7.60 21.05
CA PRO A 280 -7.12 -6.59 20.96
C PRO A 280 -6.62 -5.14 21.05
N HIS A 281 -5.32 -4.89 20.82
CA HIS A 281 -4.74 -3.54 20.89
C HIS A 281 -4.60 -2.84 19.52
N PHE A 282 -5.03 -3.48 18.43
CA PHE A 282 -5.24 -2.83 17.13
C PHE A 282 -6.65 -2.21 17.05
N SER A 283 -6.88 -1.19 17.84
CA SER A 283 -7.98 -0.25 17.63
C SER A 283 -7.43 1.16 17.73
N SER A 284 -6.83 1.63 16.64
CA SER A 284 -6.57 3.03 16.37
C SER A 284 -7.39 3.45 15.13
N PRO A 285 -8.02 4.63 15.14
CA PRO A 285 -9.04 5.01 14.17
C PRO A 285 -8.38 5.34 12.84
N GLY A 286 -8.73 4.62 11.77
CA GLY A 286 -8.17 4.80 10.43
C GLY A 286 -7.89 3.51 9.67
N ALA A 287 -7.99 2.34 10.31
CA ALA A 287 -8.10 1.08 9.59
C ALA A 287 -9.46 1.01 8.90
N LEU A 288 -9.48 1.04 7.56
CA LEU A 288 -10.64 0.66 6.78
C LEU A 288 -11.17 -0.68 7.32
N PRO A 289 -12.48 -0.79 7.62
CA PRO A 289 -13.03 -2.05 8.07
C PRO A 289 -12.88 -3.05 6.92
N LEU A 290 -12.00 -4.05 7.10
CA LEU A 290 -12.16 -5.31 6.40
C LEU A 290 -13.55 -5.82 6.81
N ALA A 291 -14.53 -5.59 5.95
CA ALA A 291 -15.90 -5.98 6.15
C ALA A 291 -15.92 -7.49 6.43
N TRP A 292 -16.18 -7.83 7.69
CA TRP A 292 -16.54 -9.17 8.10
C TRP A 292 -17.88 -9.47 7.41
N GLY A 293 -17.84 -10.33 6.39
CA GLY A 293 -19.03 -10.97 5.84
C GLY A 293 -19.67 -11.90 6.87
N PRO A 294 -20.96 -12.22 6.73
CA PRO A 294 -21.79 -12.71 7.81
C PRO A 294 -21.37 -14.10 8.27
N ALA A 295 -21.52 -14.34 9.56
CA ALA A 295 -21.54 -15.67 10.14
C ALA A 295 -22.56 -16.54 9.39
N ILE A 296 -22.09 -17.59 8.72
CA ILE A 296 -22.97 -18.64 8.22
C ILE A 296 -22.89 -19.76 9.24
N HIS A 297 -23.97 -19.91 10.00
CA HIS A 297 -24.23 -21.08 10.83
C HIS A 297 -24.27 -22.33 9.94
N SER A 298 -23.68 -23.39 10.48
CA SER A 298 -23.77 -24.75 9.97
C SER A 298 -25.22 -25.19 9.79
N VAL A 299 -25.50 -25.84 8.66
CA VAL A 299 -26.35 -27.04 8.63
C VAL A 299 -25.46 -28.19 8.20
#